data_AF-A0A151UDB2-F1
#
_entry.id   AF-A0A151UDB2-F1
#
_cell.length_a   1.000
_cell.length_b   1.000
_cell.length_c   1.000
_cell.angle_alpha   90.00
_cell.angle_beta   90.00
_cell.angle_gamma   90.00
#
_symmetry.space_group_name_H-M   'P 1'
#
loop_
_entity.id
_entity.type
_entity.pdbx_description
1 polymer ?
#
loop_
_entity_poly.entity_id
_entity_poly.type
_entity_poly.pdbx_seq_one_letter_code
_entity_poly.pdbx_strand_id
1 'polypeptide(L)'
;NFLDVGGGATKDRVIEAFKIILADTSVQGVLINIFGGIVRCDMIAEAIIAAVQEVNVTVPVVVRLEGNNAELGAKLLDESGLKLIYANGLSDAAEKIVAAVKAVLINKDTKVLVQGFTGKNGTFHSAQALDYGTKVVGGVTPGKGGTTHLDLPVFNTMKDAVAGTGADATVIYVPAPFVLDSIIEAVDSGVGLIVVITEGVPTLDMLKAKRYLETNGNGTRLIGPNCPGIITPDECKIGIMPGHIHQPGKIGIISRSGTLTYEAVAQTTKLGLGQSTCIGIGGDPIPGMNQIDCLKLFQDDPQTEAIIMIGEIGGTAEEEAAEYIQSHVTKPVVGYIAGVTAPKGKRMGHAGAIISGGKGTAEEKFAAFEKAGMAYTRSPAELGSTMFQLLKDKGLV
;
A
#
# COMPACT_ATOMS: atom_id res chain seq x y z
N ASN A 1 -0.59 21.32 11.16
CA ASN A 1 0.27 22.46 11.56
C ASN A 1 0.21 23.57 10.52
N PHE A 2 0.43 24.81 10.94
CA PHE A 2 0.56 25.99 10.05
C PHE A 2 1.70 26.86 10.57
N LEU A 3 2.61 27.27 9.68
CA LEU A 3 3.74 28.13 9.99
C LEU A 3 3.91 29.13 8.84
N ASP A 4 4.06 30.40 9.17
CA ASP A 4 4.39 31.46 8.23
C ASP A 4 5.80 31.99 8.52
N VAL A 5 6.67 31.96 7.52
CA VAL A 5 8.06 32.46 7.59
C VAL A 5 8.18 33.96 7.26
N GLY A 6 7.07 34.61 6.88
CA GLY A 6 6.98 36.04 6.63
C GLY A 6 7.68 36.52 5.35
N GLY A 7 7.85 37.84 5.24
CA GLY A 7 8.47 38.50 4.09
C GLY A 7 9.99 38.28 4.05
N GLY A 8 10.42 37.19 3.42
CA GLY A 8 11.83 36.88 3.15
C GLY A 8 12.15 35.41 3.40
N ALA A 9 12.23 34.64 2.30
CA ALA A 9 12.58 33.22 2.31
C ALA A 9 14.09 33.04 2.05
N THR A 10 14.92 33.32 3.06
CA THR A 10 16.34 32.97 3.03
C THR A 10 16.51 31.49 3.36
N LYS A 11 17.61 30.86 2.90
CA LYS A 11 17.95 29.47 3.20
C LYS A 11 17.82 29.14 4.70
N ASP A 12 18.43 29.94 5.57
CA ASP A 12 18.43 29.70 7.02
C ASP A 12 17.02 29.72 7.63
N ARG A 13 16.14 30.60 7.14
CA ARG A 13 14.75 30.66 7.62
C ARG A 13 13.95 29.44 7.21
N VAL A 14 14.17 28.94 5.98
CA VAL A 14 13.52 27.72 5.50
C VAL A 14 13.99 26.50 6.29
N ILE A 15 15.28 26.43 6.63
CA ILE A 15 15.85 25.38 7.49
C ILE A 15 15.20 25.37 8.87
N GLU A 16 15.15 26.52 9.55
CA GLU A 16 14.52 26.59 10.87
C GLU A 16 13.03 26.28 10.82
N ALA A 17 12.33 26.69 9.76
CA ALA A 17 10.93 26.35 9.55
C ALA A 17 10.72 24.82 9.43
N PHE A 18 11.57 24.13 8.67
CA PHE A 18 11.52 22.67 8.60
C PHE A 18 11.80 22.03 9.96
N LYS A 19 12.82 22.48 10.70
CA LYS A 19 13.11 21.95 12.04
C LYS A 19 11.93 22.11 12.99
N ILE A 20 11.25 23.26 12.97
CA ILE A 20 10.08 23.52 13.83
C ILE A 20 8.90 22.64 13.43
N ILE A 21 8.55 22.59 12.13
CA ILE A 21 7.41 21.78 11.66
C ILE A 21 7.65 20.29 11.92
N LEU A 22 8.85 19.80 11.62
CA LEU A 22 9.21 18.38 11.71
C LEU A 22 9.55 17.93 13.15
N ALA A 23 9.66 18.85 14.10
CA ALA A 23 9.70 18.49 15.53
C ALA A 23 8.40 17.83 16.00
N ASP A 24 7.28 18.09 15.31
CA ASP A 24 6.03 17.34 15.49
C ASP A 24 6.07 16.05 14.68
N THR A 25 6.18 14.93 15.38
CA THR A 25 6.27 13.59 14.78
C THR A 25 4.97 13.13 14.11
N SER A 26 3.87 13.87 14.25
CA SER A 26 2.61 13.57 13.55
C SER A 26 2.55 14.09 12.11
N VAL A 27 3.50 14.95 11.70
CA VAL A 27 3.57 15.51 10.35
C VAL A 27 3.97 14.42 9.34
N GLN A 28 3.10 14.19 8.36
CA GLN A 28 3.32 13.18 7.31
C GLN A 28 3.67 13.78 5.94
N GLY A 29 3.55 15.10 5.79
CA GLY A 29 3.91 15.81 4.57
C GLY A 29 3.91 17.32 4.80
N VAL A 30 4.70 18.04 4.03
CA VAL A 30 4.82 19.50 4.11
C VAL A 30 4.35 20.12 2.81
N LEU A 31 3.29 20.92 2.85
CA LEU A 31 2.90 21.79 1.75
C LEU A 31 3.50 23.18 1.96
N ILE A 32 4.42 23.57 1.09
CA ILE A 32 5.00 24.92 1.06
C ILE A 32 4.26 25.73 0.00
N ASN A 33 3.56 26.76 0.44
CA ASN A 33 2.81 27.66 -0.42
C ASN A 33 3.56 28.97 -0.59
N ILE A 34 4.08 29.24 -1.80
CA ILE A 34 4.84 30.45 -2.12
C ILE A 34 4.11 31.26 -3.19
N PHE A 35 3.92 32.55 -2.88
CA PHE A 35 3.48 33.56 -3.84
C PHE A 35 4.59 34.62 -4.00
N GLY A 36 5.43 34.43 -5.00
CA GLY A 36 6.53 35.31 -5.37
C GLY A 36 6.05 36.56 -6.10
N GLY A 37 5.61 37.57 -5.36
CA GLY A 37 5.38 38.91 -5.93
C GLY A 37 6.71 39.55 -6.37
N ILE A 38 7.44 40.12 -5.40
CA ILE A 38 8.74 40.79 -5.64
C ILE A 38 9.91 39.79 -5.62
N VAL A 39 9.77 38.68 -4.88
CA VAL A 39 10.83 37.67 -4.71
C VAL A 39 10.76 36.64 -5.83
N ARG A 40 11.92 36.29 -6.37
CA ARG A 40 12.12 35.29 -7.42
C ARG A 40 11.88 33.87 -6.90
N CYS A 41 10.94 33.14 -7.51
CA CYS A 41 10.61 31.77 -7.12
C CYS A 41 11.76 30.78 -7.32
N ASP A 42 12.65 31.01 -8.29
CA ASP A 42 13.82 30.16 -8.52
C ASP A 42 14.83 30.22 -7.36
N MET A 43 15.05 31.41 -6.78
CA MET A 43 15.90 31.54 -5.59
C MET A 43 15.28 30.86 -4.35
N ILE A 44 13.95 30.92 -4.24
CA ILE A 44 13.23 30.22 -3.15
C ILE A 44 13.32 28.70 -3.33
N ALA A 45 13.21 28.22 -4.57
CA ALA A 45 13.38 26.80 -4.89
C ALA A 45 14.77 26.29 -4.48
N GLU A 46 15.85 27.03 -4.81
CA GLU A 46 17.21 26.71 -4.36
C GLU A 46 17.34 26.64 -2.84
N ALA A 47 16.72 27.60 -2.13
CA ALA A 47 16.71 27.62 -0.67
C ALA A 47 15.97 26.41 -0.08
N ILE A 48 14.84 26.01 -0.67
CA ILE A 48 14.09 24.82 -0.26
C ILE A 48 14.91 23.54 -0.50
N ILE A 49 15.52 23.39 -1.69
CA ILE A 49 16.36 22.24 -2.03
C ILE A 49 17.50 22.10 -1.02
N ALA A 50 18.21 23.18 -0.75
CA ALA A 50 19.31 23.18 0.21
C ALA A 50 18.84 22.86 1.64
N ALA A 51 17.67 23.38 2.05
CA ALA A 51 17.11 23.11 3.37
C ALA A 51 16.67 21.65 3.55
N VAL A 52 16.04 21.06 2.53
CA VAL A 52 15.59 19.67 2.52
C VAL A 52 16.78 18.72 2.66
N GLN A 53 17.89 19.00 1.96
CA GLN A 53 19.13 18.24 2.07
C GLN A 53 19.76 18.37 3.46
N GLU A 54 19.84 19.59 3.99
CA GLU A 54 20.51 19.86 5.26
C GLU A 54 19.75 19.32 6.47
N VAL A 55 18.42 19.41 6.47
CA VAL A 55 17.55 18.90 7.54
C VAL A 55 17.28 17.40 7.40
N ASN A 56 17.65 16.80 6.26
CA ASN A 56 17.34 15.41 5.90
C ASN A 56 15.84 15.11 5.99
N VAL A 57 15.02 15.91 5.29
CA VAL A 57 13.56 15.78 5.32
C VAL A 57 13.14 14.47 4.65
N THR A 58 12.44 13.61 5.39
CA THR A 58 12.01 12.27 4.93
C THR A 58 10.56 12.20 4.49
N VAL A 59 9.73 13.19 4.86
CA VAL A 59 8.32 13.29 4.47
C VAL A 59 8.19 13.99 3.10
N PRO A 60 7.16 13.66 2.29
CA PRO A 60 6.91 14.34 1.03
C PRO A 60 6.73 15.85 1.22
N VAL A 61 7.34 16.62 0.32
CA VAL A 61 7.20 18.08 0.29
C VAL A 61 6.59 18.50 -1.03
N VAL A 62 5.41 19.13 -0.96
CA VAL A 62 4.77 19.74 -2.13
C VAL A 62 5.00 21.24 -2.09
N VAL A 63 5.58 21.79 -3.15
CA VAL A 63 5.89 23.21 -3.26
C VAL A 63 5.01 23.82 -4.35
N ARG A 64 4.10 24.71 -3.96
CA ARG A 64 3.44 25.62 -4.89
C ARG A 64 4.30 26.85 -5.06
N LEU A 65 4.79 27.08 -6.28
CA LEU A 65 5.46 28.32 -6.66
C LEU A 65 4.55 29.09 -7.62
N GLU A 66 4.19 30.32 -7.27
CA GLU A 66 3.43 31.20 -8.15
C GLU A 66 4.07 32.59 -8.17
N GLY A 67 4.30 33.16 -9.34
CA GLY A 67 4.94 34.47 -9.50
C GLY A 67 6.20 34.45 -10.35
N ASN A 68 7.11 35.41 -10.12
CA ASN A 68 8.28 35.62 -10.97
C ASN A 68 9.19 34.38 -11.01
N ASN A 69 9.52 33.90 -12.21
CA ASN A 69 10.35 32.72 -12.45
C ASN A 69 9.81 31.42 -11.82
N ALA A 70 8.50 31.29 -11.59
CA ALA A 70 7.90 30.06 -11.05
C ALA A 70 8.23 28.82 -11.90
N GLU A 71 8.18 28.93 -13.23
CA GLU A 71 8.53 27.82 -14.14
C GLU A 71 10.00 27.37 -14.01
N LEU A 72 10.91 28.32 -13.79
CA LEU A 72 12.33 27.99 -13.56
C LEU A 72 12.51 27.33 -12.20
N GLY A 73 11.84 27.84 -11.16
CA GLY A 73 11.83 27.20 -9.84
C GLY A 73 11.25 25.78 -9.88
N ALA A 74 10.20 25.55 -10.65
CA ALA A 74 9.64 24.20 -10.85
C ALA A 74 10.68 23.24 -11.46
N LYS A 75 11.38 23.67 -12.51
CA LYS A 75 12.46 22.87 -13.10
C LYS A 75 13.58 22.54 -12.11
N LEU A 76 13.98 23.52 -11.29
CA LEU A 76 15.01 23.28 -10.26
C LEU A 76 14.55 22.24 -9.23
N LEU A 77 13.29 22.27 -8.81
CA LEU A 77 12.72 21.26 -7.91
C LEU A 77 12.76 19.86 -8.56
N ASP A 78 12.30 19.75 -9.82
CA ASP A 78 12.25 18.48 -10.55
C ASP A 78 13.67 17.90 -10.82
N GLU A 79 14.64 18.76 -11.12
CA GLU A 79 16.04 18.37 -11.40
C GLU A 79 16.86 18.09 -10.13
N SER A 80 16.34 18.40 -8.94
CA SER A 80 17.07 18.26 -7.67
C SER A 80 17.36 16.82 -7.25
N GLY A 81 16.61 15.84 -7.78
CA GLY A 81 16.68 14.44 -7.36
C GLY A 81 16.12 14.17 -5.97
N LEU A 82 15.48 15.16 -5.32
CA LEU A 82 14.85 15.05 -4.01
C LEU A 82 13.35 14.76 -4.13
N LYS A 83 12.70 14.32 -3.04
CA LYS A 83 11.24 14.11 -2.96
C LYS A 83 10.47 15.44 -2.85
N LEU A 84 10.72 16.36 -3.77
CA LEU A 84 10.06 17.66 -3.90
C LEU A 84 9.09 17.62 -5.08
N ILE A 85 7.83 17.94 -4.84
CA ILE A 85 6.77 17.88 -5.85
C ILE A 85 6.32 19.30 -6.15
N TYR A 86 6.51 19.76 -7.38
CA TYR A 86 5.96 21.04 -7.82
C TYR A 86 4.43 20.97 -7.99
N ALA A 87 3.73 22.01 -7.55
CA ALA A 87 2.30 22.17 -7.74
C ALA A 87 1.94 23.51 -8.40
N ASN A 88 1.03 23.44 -9.37
CA ASN A 88 0.53 24.58 -10.12
C ASN A 88 -0.83 25.03 -9.55
N GLY A 89 -0.79 25.96 -8.59
CA GLY A 89 -1.97 26.46 -7.91
C GLY A 89 -2.30 25.70 -6.62
N LEU A 90 -3.20 26.28 -5.82
CA LEU A 90 -3.44 25.81 -4.44
C LEU A 90 -4.20 24.47 -4.41
N SER A 91 -5.19 24.29 -5.29
CA SER A 91 -5.95 23.05 -5.37
C SER A 91 -5.07 21.87 -5.77
N ASP A 92 -4.24 22.05 -6.80
CA ASP A 92 -3.24 21.05 -7.23
C ASP A 92 -2.27 20.73 -6.09
N ALA A 93 -1.81 21.74 -5.34
CA ALA A 93 -0.92 21.52 -4.20
C ALA A 93 -1.59 20.69 -3.10
N ALA A 94 -2.86 20.99 -2.78
CA ALA A 94 -3.63 20.26 -1.79
C ALA A 94 -3.86 18.80 -2.21
N GLU A 95 -4.23 18.56 -3.47
CA GLU A 95 -4.42 17.22 -4.01
C GLU A 95 -3.11 16.42 -4.01
N LYS A 96 -2.01 17.04 -4.46
CA LYS A 96 -0.69 16.42 -4.49
C LYS A 96 -0.15 16.11 -3.12
N ILE A 97 -0.33 16.98 -2.11
CA ILE A 97 0.20 16.68 -0.78
C ILE A 97 -0.60 15.55 -0.15
N VAL A 98 -1.92 15.54 -0.32
CA VAL A 98 -2.76 14.44 0.14
C VAL A 98 -2.36 13.14 -0.56
N ALA A 99 -2.11 13.16 -1.87
CA ALA A 99 -1.66 11.99 -2.62
C ALA A 99 -0.26 11.53 -2.19
N ALA A 100 0.67 12.45 -1.97
CA ALA A 100 2.04 12.13 -1.56
C ALA A 100 2.10 11.60 -0.12
N VAL A 101 1.16 12.03 0.73
CA VAL A 101 0.97 11.53 2.10
C VAL A 101 0.20 10.19 2.13
N LYS A 102 -0.45 9.78 1.03
CA LYS A 102 -1.15 8.50 1.00
C LYS A 102 -0.15 7.36 1.00
N ALA A 103 -0.05 6.70 2.15
CA ALA A 103 0.41 5.33 2.23
C ALA A 103 -0.43 4.42 1.31
N VAL A 104 0.14 3.25 0.97
CA VAL A 104 -0.49 2.33 0.03
C VAL A 104 -1.82 1.82 0.60
N LEU A 105 -2.91 2.38 0.06
CA LEU A 105 -4.32 2.05 0.34
C LEU A 105 -4.85 2.37 1.74
N ILE A 106 -4.02 2.26 2.79
CA ILE A 106 -4.41 2.48 4.19
C ILE A 106 -3.37 3.32 4.93
N ASN A 107 -3.80 4.01 5.99
CA ASN A 107 -2.96 4.84 6.86
C ASN A 107 -3.60 4.96 8.26
N LYS A 108 -2.95 5.69 9.18
CA LYS A 108 -3.42 5.92 10.56
C LYS A 108 -4.82 6.52 10.69
N ASP A 109 -5.32 7.18 9.64
CA ASP A 109 -6.62 7.84 9.60
C ASP A 109 -7.73 7.00 8.98
N THR A 110 -7.38 5.86 8.38
CA THR A 110 -8.31 4.95 7.72
C THR A 110 -9.30 4.37 8.73
N LYS A 111 -10.58 4.67 8.55
CA LYS A 111 -11.68 4.12 9.35
C LYS A 111 -12.16 2.80 8.75
N VAL A 112 -12.19 1.75 9.58
CA VAL A 112 -12.44 0.38 9.13
C VAL A 112 -13.74 -0.16 9.72
N LEU A 113 -14.61 -0.68 8.85
CA LEU A 113 -15.76 -1.51 9.22
C LEU A 113 -15.43 -3.00 9.12
N VAL A 114 -16.14 -3.81 9.91
CA VAL A 114 -15.96 -5.26 9.95
C VAL A 114 -17.26 -5.95 9.58
N GLN A 115 -17.28 -6.70 8.48
CA GLN A 115 -18.40 -7.56 8.10
C GLN A 115 -18.22 -8.95 8.72
N GLY A 116 -19.24 -9.41 9.46
CA GLY A 116 -19.10 -10.57 10.36
C GLY A 116 -18.53 -10.21 11.74
N PHE A 117 -18.73 -8.95 12.17
CA PHE A 117 -18.11 -8.37 13.37
C PHE A 117 -18.32 -9.18 14.66
N THR A 118 -19.53 -9.66 14.88
CA THR A 118 -19.87 -10.46 16.08
C THR A 118 -19.55 -11.95 15.93
N GLY A 119 -19.01 -12.38 14.79
CA GLY A 119 -18.54 -13.74 14.57
C GLY A 119 -17.20 -13.99 15.28
N LYS A 120 -16.80 -15.26 15.42
CA LYS A 120 -15.56 -15.65 16.12
C LYS A 120 -14.32 -14.97 15.54
N ASN A 121 -14.11 -15.08 14.22
CA ASN A 121 -12.95 -14.50 13.56
C ASN A 121 -13.03 -12.96 13.51
N GLY A 122 -14.21 -12.41 13.22
CA GLY A 122 -14.45 -10.97 13.26
C GLY A 122 -14.10 -10.38 14.62
N THR A 123 -14.58 -10.99 15.71
CA THR A 123 -14.27 -10.55 17.08
C THR A 123 -12.78 -10.60 17.36
N PHE A 124 -12.14 -11.75 17.11
CA PHE A 124 -10.74 -11.97 17.44
C PHE A 124 -9.80 -11.01 16.70
N HIS A 125 -10.01 -10.82 15.39
CA HIS A 125 -9.14 -9.96 14.59
C HIS A 125 -9.46 -8.47 14.75
N SER A 126 -10.72 -8.10 15.05
CA SER A 126 -11.05 -6.71 15.37
C SER A 126 -10.42 -6.25 16.68
N ALA A 127 -10.42 -7.11 17.71
CA ALA A 127 -9.73 -6.83 18.96
C ALA A 127 -8.23 -6.60 18.73
N GLN A 128 -7.58 -7.46 17.94
CA GLN A 128 -6.17 -7.25 17.58
C GLN A 128 -5.92 -6.01 16.73
N ALA A 129 -6.86 -5.63 15.85
CA ALA A 129 -6.73 -4.42 15.04
C ALA A 129 -6.84 -3.17 15.93
N LEU A 130 -7.76 -3.16 16.89
CA LEU A 130 -7.89 -2.13 17.90
C LEU A 130 -6.62 -2.01 18.77
N ASP A 131 -6.11 -3.14 19.26
CA ASP A 131 -4.86 -3.19 20.04
C ASP A 131 -3.65 -2.69 19.23
N TYR A 132 -3.67 -2.89 17.91
CA TYR A 132 -2.65 -2.38 17.00
C TYR A 132 -2.76 -0.87 16.74
N GLY A 133 -3.89 -0.23 17.08
CA GLY A 133 -4.15 1.19 16.82
C GLY A 133 -4.98 1.47 15.57
N THR A 134 -5.54 0.44 14.92
CA THR A 134 -6.43 0.62 13.76
C THR A 134 -7.73 1.27 14.20
N LYS A 135 -8.20 2.28 13.46
CA LYS A 135 -9.49 2.96 13.70
C LYS A 135 -10.67 2.09 13.25
N VAL A 136 -10.94 1.00 13.96
CA VAL A 136 -12.17 0.22 13.76
C VAL A 136 -13.34 1.05 14.29
N VAL A 137 -14.31 1.34 13.42
CA VAL A 137 -15.43 2.27 13.74
C VAL A 137 -16.77 1.56 13.98
N GLY A 138 -16.79 0.23 13.85
CA GLY A 138 -17.98 -0.59 14.04
C GLY A 138 -17.97 -1.80 13.13
N GLY A 139 -19.12 -2.44 13.01
CA GLY A 139 -19.24 -3.55 12.08
C GLY A 139 -20.66 -3.96 11.76
N VAL A 140 -20.78 -4.84 10.78
CA VAL A 140 -22.06 -5.31 10.26
C VAL A 140 -22.29 -6.74 10.71
N THR A 141 -23.45 -6.98 11.32
CA THR A 141 -24.01 -8.31 11.53
C THR A 141 -25.52 -8.22 11.35
N PRO A 142 -26.06 -8.73 10.23
CA PRO A 142 -27.50 -8.70 9.97
C PRO A 142 -28.30 -9.31 11.14
N GLY A 143 -29.37 -8.62 11.54
CA GLY A 143 -30.23 -9.00 12.66
C GLY A 143 -29.72 -8.58 14.04
N LYS A 144 -28.53 -7.97 14.15
CA LYS A 144 -27.96 -7.45 15.41
C LYS A 144 -27.73 -5.93 15.40
N GLY A 145 -28.22 -5.22 14.37
CA GLY A 145 -28.06 -3.76 14.31
C GLY A 145 -28.68 -3.05 15.51
N GLY A 146 -28.05 -1.95 15.94
CA GLY A 146 -28.45 -1.18 17.14
C GLY A 146 -27.88 -1.71 18.46
N THR A 147 -27.09 -2.79 18.41
CA THR A 147 -26.32 -3.29 19.55
C THR A 147 -24.88 -2.79 19.51
N THR A 148 -24.11 -3.12 20.54
CA THR A 148 -22.67 -2.86 20.61
C THR A 148 -21.88 -4.17 20.70
N HIS A 149 -20.66 -4.16 20.18
CA HIS A 149 -19.69 -5.26 20.29
C HIS A 149 -18.28 -4.67 20.29
N LEU A 150 -17.40 -5.14 21.18
CA LEU A 150 -16.09 -4.49 21.44
C LEU A 150 -16.23 -2.97 21.68
N ASP A 151 -17.28 -2.56 22.40
CA ASP A 151 -17.64 -1.15 22.66
C ASP A 151 -17.87 -0.28 21.42
N LEU A 152 -18.09 -0.91 20.25
CA LEU A 152 -18.36 -0.24 18.98
C LEU A 152 -19.76 -0.60 18.44
N PRO A 153 -20.37 0.27 17.63
CA PRO A 153 -21.71 0.04 17.10
C PRO A 153 -21.77 -1.13 16.11
N VAL A 154 -22.85 -1.92 16.21
CA VAL A 154 -23.21 -2.96 15.26
C VAL A 154 -24.36 -2.46 14.38
N PHE A 155 -24.24 -2.64 13.07
CA PHE A 155 -25.23 -2.26 12.07
C PHE A 155 -25.82 -3.49 11.37
N ASN A 156 -27.01 -3.32 10.80
CA ASN A 156 -27.62 -4.35 9.96
C ASN A 156 -27.10 -4.34 8.54
N THR A 157 -26.70 -3.18 8.02
CA THR A 157 -26.25 -3.01 6.63
C THR A 157 -24.94 -2.20 6.56
N MET A 158 -24.15 -2.44 5.51
CA MET A 158 -22.96 -1.63 5.21
C MET A 158 -23.32 -0.19 4.88
N LYS A 159 -24.45 0.04 4.20
CA LYS A 159 -24.92 1.40 3.86
C LYS A 159 -25.15 2.25 5.10
N ASP A 160 -25.87 1.72 6.08
CA ASP A 160 -26.12 2.43 7.34
C ASP A 160 -24.83 2.60 8.15
N ALA A 161 -23.96 1.58 8.15
CA ALA A 161 -22.68 1.61 8.83
C ALA A 161 -21.77 2.71 8.28
N VAL A 162 -21.63 2.81 6.95
CA VAL A 162 -20.84 3.86 6.30
C VAL A 162 -21.45 5.22 6.54
N ALA A 163 -22.77 5.39 6.39
CA ALA A 163 -23.45 6.65 6.66
C ALA A 163 -23.27 7.13 8.11
N GLY A 164 -23.28 6.21 9.07
CA GLY A 164 -23.14 6.52 10.50
C GLY A 164 -21.71 6.78 10.96
N THR A 165 -20.69 6.30 10.23
CA THR A 165 -19.28 6.32 10.70
C THR A 165 -18.32 7.06 9.77
N GLY A 166 -18.69 7.21 8.50
CA GLY A 166 -17.81 7.69 7.44
C GLY A 166 -16.62 6.76 7.20
N ALA A 167 -16.85 5.44 7.20
CA ALA A 167 -15.79 4.45 7.02
C ALA A 167 -15.18 4.50 5.61
N ASP A 168 -13.86 4.33 5.53
CA ASP A 168 -13.09 4.34 4.29
C ASP A 168 -12.90 2.93 3.71
N ALA A 169 -12.87 1.92 4.58
CA ALA A 169 -12.56 0.54 4.22
C ALA A 169 -13.41 -0.46 5.01
N THR A 170 -13.50 -1.69 4.49
CA THR A 170 -14.11 -2.82 5.19
C THR A 170 -13.27 -4.09 5.09
N VAL A 171 -13.33 -4.91 6.13
CA VAL A 171 -12.82 -6.30 6.12
C VAL A 171 -13.96 -7.30 6.24
N ILE A 172 -13.87 -8.40 5.51
CA ILE A 172 -14.87 -9.45 5.43
C ILE A 172 -14.32 -10.72 6.09
N TYR A 173 -14.96 -11.14 7.19
CA TYR A 173 -14.71 -12.39 7.90
C TYR A 173 -15.90 -13.37 7.86
N VAL A 174 -16.84 -13.16 6.92
CA VAL A 174 -18.05 -13.98 6.81
C VAL A 174 -17.73 -15.35 6.20
N PRO A 175 -18.52 -16.40 6.48
CA PRO A 175 -18.39 -17.69 5.81
C PRO A 175 -18.47 -17.59 4.28
N ALA A 176 -17.74 -18.46 3.58
CA ALA A 176 -17.60 -18.44 2.12
C ALA A 176 -18.91 -18.27 1.31
N PRO A 177 -20.04 -18.93 1.66
CA PRO A 177 -21.29 -18.77 0.93
C PRO A 177 -21.87 -17.34 0.94
N PHE A 178 -21.48 -16.50 1.90
CA PHE A 178 -22.01 -15.15 2.08
C PHE A 178 -21.07 -14.05 1.56
N VAL A 179 -19.91 -14.43 1.03
CA VAL A 179 -18.88 -13.45 0.63
C VAL A 179 -19.34 -12.62 -0.57
N LEU A 180 -20.01 -13.21 -1.56
CA LEU A 180 -20.52 -12.47 -2.73
C LEU A 180 -21.41 -11.30 -2.32
N ASP A 181 -22.43 -11.59 -1.52
CA ASP A 181 -23.39 -10.58 -1.06
C ASP A 181 -22.69 -9.51 -0.22
N SER A 182 -21.74 -9.89 0.63
CA SER A 182 -20.96 -8.97 1.47
C SER A 182 -20.05 -8.04 0.63
N ILE A 183 -19.49 -8.55 -0.49
CA ILE A 183 -18.70 -7.71 -1.42
C ILE A 183 -19.62 -6.73 -2.14
N ILE A 184 -20.77 -7.20 -2.65
CA ILE A 184 -21.74 -6.33 -3.35
C ILE A 184 -22.22 -5.22 -2.41
N GLU A 185 -22.58 -5.57 -1.17
CA GLU A 185 -23.04 -4.60 -0.18
C GLU A 185 -21.97 -3.56 0.17
N ALA A 186 -20.70 -3.99 0.26
CA ALA A 186 -19.58 -3.08 0.46
C ALA A 186 -19.39 -2.14 -0.73
N VAL A 187 -19.44 -2.64 -1.95
CA VAL A 187 -19.35 -1.83 -3.18
C VAL A 187 -20.45 -0.77 -3.18
N ASP A 188 -21.70 -1.16 -2.93
CA ASP A 188 -22.84 -0.25 -2.93
C ASP A 188 -22.80 0.80 -1.81
N SER A 189 -22.10 0.49 -0.72
CA SER A 189 -21.89 1.43 0.38
C SER A 189 -20.84 2.52 0.08
N GLY A 190 -20.02 2.33 -0.96
CA GLY A 190 -19.05 3.32 -1.42
C GLY A 190 -17.73 3.39 -0.65
N VAL A 191 -17.36 2.34 0.11
CA VAL A 191 -16.03 2.26 0.73
C VAL A 191 -14.94 2.15 -0.34
N GLY A 192 -13.78 2.77 -0.12
CA GLY A 192 -12.68 2.76 -1.10
C GLY A 192 -11.91 1.43 -1.16
N LEU A 193 -11.95 0.63 -0.09
CA LEU A 193 -11.21 -0.63 0.01
C LEU A 193 -12.03 -1.74 0.67
N ILE A 194 -12.03 -2.93 0.05
CA ILE A 194 -12.63 -4.16 0.55
C ILE A 194 -11.52 -5.20 0.74
N VAL A 195 -11.40 -5.78 1.94
CA VAL A 195 -10.42 -6.84 2.24
C VAL A 195 -11.16 -8.13 2.58
N VAL A 196 -10.96 -9.17 1.76
CA VAL A 196 -11.67 -10.45 1.90
C VAL A 196 -10.73 -11.51 2.43
N ILE A 197 -10.85 -11.84 3.71
CA ILE A 197 -9.97 -12.82 4.37
C ILE A 197 -10.40 -14.25 4.08
N THR A 198 -11.71 -14.46 3.90
CA THR A 198 -12.33 -15.78 3.77
C THR A 198 -11.70 -16.63 2.67
N GLU A 199 -11.33 -17.86 3.03
CA GLU A 199 -10.83 -18.90 2.11
C GLU A 199 -11.98 -19.76 1.57
N GLY A 200 -11.79 -20.32 0.37
CA GLY A 200 -12.72 -21.30 -0.20
C GLY A 200 -14.00 -20.68 -0.78
N VAL A 201 -13.94 -19.41 -1.18
CA VAL A 201 -15.04 -18.74 -1.87
C VAL A 201 -15.25 -19.41 -3.23
N PRO A 202 -16.49 -19.76 -3.62
CA PRO A 202 -16.73 -20.36 -4.93
C PRO A 202 -16.18 -19.47 -6.06
N THR A 203 -15.42 -20.05 -6.99
CA THR A 203 -14.81 -19.29 -8.10
C THR A 203 -15.83 -18.51 -8.91
N LEU A 204 -17.03 -19.07 -9.12
CA LEU A 204 -18.12 -18.41 -9.84
C LEU A 204 -18.63 -17.17 -9.09
N ASP A 205 -18.61 -17.19 -7.77
CA ASP A 205 -19.03 -16.06 -6.95
C ASP A 205 -17.98 -14.96 -6.98
N MET A 206 -16.69 -15.30 -6.92
CA MET A 206 -15.63 -14.32 -7.13
C MET A 206 -15.64 -13.71 -8.54
N LEU A 207 -15.97 -14.49 -9.57
CA LEU A 207 -16.14 -13.97 -10.93
C LEU A 207 -17.26 -12.91 -10.98
N LYS A 208 -18.41 -13.20 -10.37
CA LYS A 208 -19.53 -12.24 -10.28
C LYS A 208 -19.14 -11.00 -9.48
N ALA A 209 -18.52 -11.18 -8.31
CA ALA A 209 -18.06 -10.10 -7.44
C ALA A 209 -17.08 -9.18 -8.17
N LYS A 210 -16.09 -9.74 -8.88
CA LYS A 210 -15.12 -8.98 -9.67
C LYS A 210 -15.80 -8.20 -10.79
N ARG A 211 -16.70 -8.83 -11.54
CA ARG A 211 -17.44 -8.14 -12.60
C ARG A 211 -18.31 -7.00 -12.06
N TYR A 212 -18.92 -7.21 -10.89
CA TYR A 212 -19.72 -6.20 -10.22
C TYR A 212 -18.87 -5.02 -9.76
N LEU A 213 -17.72 -5.29 -9.13
CA LEU A 213 -16.75 -4.27 -8.71
C LEU A 213 -16.25 -3.44 -9.90
N GLU A 214 -15.92 -4.08 -11.02
CA GLU A 214 -15.48 -3.36 -12.24
C GLU A 214 -16.56 -2.41 -12.79
N THR A 215 -17.83 -2.79 -12.68
CA THR A 215 -18.95 -2.05 -13.28
C THR A 215 -19.49 -0.97 -12.34
N ASN A 216 -19.53 -1.25 -11.02
CA ASN A 216 -20.22 -0.43 -10.03
C ASN A 216 -19.29 0.12 -8.93
N GLY A 217 -18.04 -0.34 -8.87
CA GLY A 217 -17.11 -0.03 -7.78
C GLY A 217 -16.67 1.43 -7.70
N ASN A 218 -16.74 2.19 -8.79
CA ASN A 218 -16.37 3.61 -8.82
C ASN A 218 -15.02 3.93 -8.15
N GLY A 219 -13.99 3.14 -8.45
CA GLY A 219 -12.65 3.28 -7.86
C GLY A 219 -12.40 2.46 -6.58
N THR A 220 -13.42 1.77 -6.06
CA THR A 220 -13.28 0.78 -4.99
C THR A 220 -12.29 -0.31 -5.40
N ARG A 221 -11.40 -0.68 -4.49
CA ARG A 221 -10.42 -1.76 -4.67
C ARG A 221 -10.75 -2.95 -3.79
N LEU A 222 -10.35 -4.14 -4.21
CA LEU A 222 -10.57 -5.39 -3.48
C LEU A 222 -9.24 -6.15 -3.30
N ILE A 223 -8.94 -6.54 -2.06
CA ILE A 223 -7.83 -7.45 -1.70
C ILE A 223 -8.43 -8.80 -1.32
N GLY A 224 -7.84 -9.89 -1.83
CA GLY A 224 -8.33 -11.26 -1.60
C GLY A 224 -9.21 -11.79 -2.74
N PRO A 225 -9.98 -12.87 -2.50
CA PRO A 225 -10.20 -13.53 -1.21
C PRO A 225 -9.00 -14.36 -0.77
N ASN A 226 -9.15 -15.07 0.35
CA ASN A 226 -8.14 -15.98 0.86
C ASN A 226 -6.77 -15.32 1.03
N CYS A 227 -6.77 -14.24 1.80
CA CYS A 227 -5.62 -13.39 1.96
C CYS A 227 -5.35 -13.06 3.42
N PRO A 228 -4.08 -12.75 3.76
CA PRO A 228 -3.76 -12.26 5.10
C PRO A 228 -4.21 -10.81 5.33
N GLY A 229 -4.56 -10.08 4.26
CA GLY A 229 -4.99 -8.68 4.29
C GLY A 229 -3.89 -7.69 3.92
N ILE A 230 -3.88 -6.54 4.58
CA ILE A 230 -2.95 -5.44 4.35
C ILE A 230 -2.52 -4.81 5.68
N ILE A 231 -1.27 -4.36 5.76
CA ILE A 231 -0.73 -3.66 6.92
C ILE A 231 0.27 -2.58 6.50
N THR A 232 0.07 -1.38 7.03
CA THR A 232 1.04 -0.29 7.02
C THR A 232 1.56 -0.18 8.44
N PRO A 233 2.86 -0.48 8.69
CA PRO A 233 3.38 -0.61 10.03
C PRO A 233 3.17 0.65 10.88
N ASP A 234 2.80 0.46 12.15
CA ASP A 234 2.48 1.49 13.15
C ASP A 234 1.32 2.45 12.78
N GLU A 235 0.61 2.15 11.70
CA GLU A 235 -0.49 2.97 11.20
C GLU A 235 -1.83 2.23 11.18
N CYS A 236 -1.94 1.17 10.38
CA CYS A 236 -3.20 0.49 10.16
C CYS A 236 -2.98 -0.98 9.76
N LYS A 237 -3.80 -1.86 10.34
CA LYS A 237 -3.80 -3.30 10.05
C LYS A 237 -5.23 -3.75 9.74
N ILE A 238 -5.44 -4.24 8.52
CA ILE A 238 -6.71 -4.84 8.09
C ILE A 238 -6.46 -6.29 7.71
N GLY A 239 -6.98 -7.24 8.49
CA GLY A 239 -6.85 -8.67 8.24
C GLY A 239 -6.22 -9.44 9.40
N ILE A 240 -5.38 -10.42 9.07
CA ILE A 240 -4.88 -11.43 10.01
C ILE A 240 -3.36 -11.42 10.18
N MET A 241 -2.65 -10.49 9.53
CA MET A 241 -1.20 -10.36 9.68
C MET A 241 -0.80 -10.08 11.14
N PRO A 242 0.24 -10.72 11.71
CA PRO A 242 0.70 -10.42 13.06
C PRO A 242 1.39 -9.05 13.10
N GLY A 243 0.83 -8.08 13.83
CA GLY A 243 1.34 -6.70 13.83
C GLY A 243 2.75 -6.57 14.42
N HIS A 244 3.08 -7.36 15.45
CA HIS A 244 4.32 -7.23 16.23
C HIS A 244 5.62 -7.58 15.50
N ILE A 245 5.55 -8.20 14.30
CA ILE A 245 6.75 -8.49 13.49
C ILE A 245 7.07 -7.37 12.48
N HIS A 246 6.14 -6.42 12.30
CA HIS A 246 6.27 -5.35 11.33
C HIS A 246 6.98 -4.15 11.95
N GLN A 247 7.75 -3.44 11.13
CA GLN A 247 8.44 -2.22 11.53
C GLN A 247 8.35 -1.21 10.39
N PRO A 248 8.06 0.08 10.66
CA PRO A 248 8.10 1.11 9.61
C PRO A 248 9.44 1.13 8.90
N GLY A 249 9.40 1.25 7.57
CA GLY A 249 10.59 1.27 6.73
C GLY A 249 10.25 1.53 5.28
N LYS A 250 11.09 0.99 4.38
CA LYS A 250 11.11 1.40 2.97
C LYS A 250 10.77 0.31 1.96
N ILE A 251 10.47 -0.91 2.43
CA ILE A 251 10.20 -2.04 1.55
C ILE A 251 8.69 -2.26 1.39
N GLY A 252 8.20 -2.15 0.16
CA GLY A 252 6.86 -2.60 -0.20
C GLY A 252 6.86 -4.12 -0.40
N ILE A 253 5.92 -4.84 0.19
CA ILE A 253 5.84 -6.30 0.06
C ILE A 253 4.50 -6.69 -0.56
N ILE A 254 4.53 -7.45 -1.64
CA ILE A 254 3.35 -8.11 -2.20
C ILE A 254 3.53 -9.62 -2.23
N SER A 255 2.51 -10.34 -1.78
CA SER A 255 2.48 -11.81 -1.83
C SER A 255 1.09 -12.39 -2.08
N ARG A 256 1.05 -13.56 -2.72
CA ARG A 256 -0.12 -14.46 -2.67
C ARG A 256 -0.21 -15.26 -1.38
N SER A 257 0.92 -15.44 -0.66
CA SER A 257 1.04 -16.32 0.50
C SER A 257 1.25 -15.54 1.80
N GLY A 258 0.38 -15.79 2.79
CA GLY A 258 0.51 -15.17 4.11
C GLY A 258 1.79 -15.53 4.84
N THR A 259 2.19 -16.80 4.85
CA THR A 259 3.39 -17.24 5.57
C THR A 259 4.68 -16.71 4.95
N LEU A 260 4.75 -16.65 3.61
CA LEU A 260 5.90 -16.06 2.93
C LEU A 260 5.96 -14.55 3.09
N THR A 261 4.81 -13.88 3.25
CA THR A 261 4.78 -12.47 3.65
C THR A 261 5.47 -12.28 4.99
N TYR A 262 5.17 -13.12 5.99
CA TYR A 262 5.77 -13.01 7.33
C TYR A 262 7.28 -13.26 7.32
N GLU A 263 7.72 -14.18 6.46
CA GLU A 263 9.15 -14.46 6.27
C GLU A 263 9.89 -13.24 5.69
N ALA A 264 9.34 -12.62 4.65
CA ALA A 264 9.91 -11.40 4.06
C ALA A 264 9.93 -10.23 5.04
N VAL A 265 8.86 -10.05 5.82
CA VAL A 265 8.76 -9.05 6.88
C VAL A 265 9.85 -9.28 7.93
N ALA A 266 9.95 -10.49 8.48
CA ALA A 266 10.94 -10.81 9.51
C ALA A 266 12.38 -10.54 9.04
N GLN A 267 12.71 -10.92 7.81
CA GLN A 267 14.05 -10.72 7.25
C GLN A 267 14.36 -9.23 6.99
N THR A 268 13.41 -8.48 6.42
CA THR A 268 13.60 -7.04 6.16
C THR A 268 13.67 -6.21 7.44
N THR A 269 12.83 -6.54 8.44
CA THR A 269 12.89 -5.95 9.79
C THR A 269 14.25 -6.22 10.45
N LYS A 270 14.74 -7.48 10.44
CA LYS A 270 16.03 -7.85 11.02
C LYS A 270 17.23 -7.11 10.41
N LEU A 271 17.12 -6.75 9.13
CA LEU A 271 18.15 -6.01 8.39
C LEU A 271 18.00 -4.48 8.51
N GLY A 272 17.04 -3.99 9.32
CA GLY A 272 16.79 -2.57 9.51
C GLY A 272 16.16 -1.88 8.29
N LEU A 273 15.64 -2.64 7.32
CA LEU A 273 14.98 -2.09 6.14
C LEU A 273 13.52 -1.71 6.41
N GLY A 274 12.87 -2.47 7.31
CA GLY A 274 11.45 -2.33 7.63
C GLY A 274 10.53 -2.44 6.41
N GLN A 275 9.27 -2.06 6.56
CA GLN A 275 8.27 -2.11 5.50
C GLN A 275 7.51 -0.79 5.38
N SER A 276 7.24 -0.36 4.16
CA SER A 276 6.31 0.74 3.89
C SER A 276 4.87 0.24 4.02
N THR A 277 4.51 -0.81 3.26
CA THR A 277 3.23 -1.51 3.35
C THR A 277 3.37 -2.94 2.84
N CYS A 278 2.66 -3.87 3.49
CA CYS A 278 2.57 -5.27 3.04
C CYS A 278 1.15 -5.59 2.57
N ILE A 279 1.02 -6.14 1.36
CA ILE A 279 -0.24 -6.53 0.74
C ILE A 279 -0.22 -8.03 0.46
N GLY A 280 -1.11 -8.77 1.10
CA GLY A 280 -1.43 -10.13 0.69
C GLY A 280 -2.59 -10.11 -0.29
N ILE A 281 -2.35 -10.34 -1.58
CA ILE A 281 -3.43 -10.34 -2.60
C ILE A 281 -4.30 -11.59 -2.57
N GLY A 282 -3.81 -12.64 -1.91
CA GLY A 282 -4.52 -13.89 -1.68
C GLY A 282 -4.19 -15.01 -2.68
N GLY A 283 -4.54 -16.23 -2.28
CA GLY A 283 -4.19 -17.46 -2.99
C GLY A 283 -5.22 -17.90 -4.03
N ASP A 284 -6.44 -17.36 -4.00
CA ASP A 284 -7.51 -17.85 -4.86
C ASP A 284 -7.29 -17.54 -6.35
N PRO A 285 -7.93 -18.30 -7.27
CA PRO A 285 -7.72 -18.16 -8.72
C PRO A 285 -8.17 -16.82 -9.30
N ILE A 286 -9.18 -16.19 -8.70
CA ILE A 286 -9.71 -14.89 -9.12
C ILE A 286 -9.47 -13.89 -7.99
N PRO A 287 -8.31 -13.21 -7.98
CA PRO A 287 -8.05 -12.16 -7.02
C PRO A 287 -8.81 -10.88 -7.41
N GLY A 288 -9.08 -10.03 -6.42
CA GLY A 288 -9.52 -8.64 -6.64
C GLY A 288 -8.47 -7.87 -7.40
N MET A 289 -7.47 -7.34 -6.69
CA MET A 289 -6.24 -6.77 -7.25
C MET A 289 -5.20 -7.85 -7.54
N ASN A 290 -4.40 -7.62 -8.57
CA ASN A 290 -3.28 -8.49 -8.95
C ASN A 290 -1.92 -7.84 -8.59
N GLN A 291 -0.83 -8.51 -8.97
CA GLN A 291 0.53 -8.05 -8.76
C GLN A 291 0.80 -6.69 -9.42
N ILE A 292 0.34 -6.48 -10.66
CA ILE A 292 0.53 -5.24 -11.41
C ILE A 292 -0.18 -4.06 -10.73
N ASP A 293 -1.38 -4.27 -10.20
CA ASP A 293 -2.13 -3.24 -9.48
C ASP A 293 -1.35 -2.75 -8.25
N CYS A 294 -0.73 -3.68 -7.52
CA CYS A 294 0.07 -3.32 -6.35
C CYS A 294 1.45 -2.77 -6.72
N LEU A 295 2.06 -3.21 -7.81
CA LEU A 295 3.30 -2.63 -8.33
C LEU A 295 3.12 -1.15 -8.69
N LYS A 296 1.97 -0.78 -9.28
CA LYS A 296 1.60 0.63 -9.51
C LYS A 296 1.57 1.42 -8.20
N LEU A 297 0.84 0.90 -7.21
CA LEU A 297 0.72 1.55 -5.91
C LEU A 297 2.07 1.73 -5.22
N PHE A 298 2.92 0.70 -5.24
CA PHE A 298 4.26 0.78 -4.68
C PHE A 298 5.21 1.67 -5.49
N GLN A 299 5.07 1.73 -6.80
CA GLN A 299 5.83 2.64 -7.65
C GLN A 299 5.49 4.11 -7.34
N ASP A 300 4.21 4.39 -7.10
CA ASP A 300 3.71 5.75 -6.83
C ASP A 300 3.92 6.19 -5.36
N ASP A 301 4.07 5.24 -4.43
CA ASP A 301 4.25 5.55 -3.02
C ASP A 301 5.67 6.07 -2.70
N PRO A 302 5.86 7.33 -2.27
CA PRO A 302 7.18 7.87 -1.98
C PRO A 302 7.88 7.21 -0.79
N GLN A 303 7.16 6.55 0.13
CA GLN A 303 7.79 5.82 1.24
C GLN A 303 8.46 4.52 0.76
N THR A 304 7.86 3.86 -0.24
CA THR A 304 8.43 2.65 -0.83
C THR A 304 9.65 3.01 -1.69
N GLU A 305 10.82 2.50 -1.30
CA GLU A 305 12.08 2.65 -2.07
C GLU A 305 12.44 1.38 -2.85
N ALA A 306 11.94 0.22 -2.41
CA ALA A 306 12.12 -1.05 -3.10
C ALA A 306 10.99 -2.03 -2.81
N ILE A 307 10.83 -3.04 -3.67
CA ILE A 307 9.66 -3.92 -3.67
C ILE A 307 10.11 -5.38 -3.59
N ILE A 308 9.52 -6.15 -2.68
CA ILE A 308 9.58 -7.62 -2.69
C ILE A 308 8.29 -8.16 -3.29
N MET A 309 8.41 -8.94 -4.36
CA MET A 309 7.30 -9.61 -5.03
C MET A 309 7.40 -11.13 -4.88
N ILE A 310 6.44 -11.70 -4.16
CA ILE A 310 6.37 -13.14 -3.88
C ILE A 310 5.22 -13.73 -4.69
N GLY A 311 5.59 -14.40 -5.78
CA GLY A 311 4.69 -15.13 -6.65
C GLY A 311 4.61 -16.62 -6.31
N GLU A 312 3.90 -17.35 -7.17
CA GLU A 312 3.69 -18.79 -7.04
C GLU A 312 3.71 -19.45 -8.42
N ILE A 313 3.99 -20.75 -8.51
CA ILE A 313 3.90 -21.50 -9.78
C ILE A 313 2.48 -21.54 -10.35
N GLY A 314 2.37 -21.65 -11.67
CA GLY A 314 1.10 -21.74 -12.41
C GLY A 314 0.56 -20.38 -12.87
N GLY A 315 -0.15 -20.36 -14.01
CA GLY A 315 -0.56 -19.12 -14.67
C GLY A 315 0.62 -18.29 -15.20
N THR A 316 0.33 -17.06 -15.64
CA THR A 316 1.28 -16.13 -16.30
C THR A 316 1.47 -14.80 -15.55
N ALA A 317 0.90 -14.68 -14.35
CA ALA A 317 0.79 -13.40 -13.64
C ALA A 317 2.17 -12.80 -13.29
N GLU A 318 3.14 -13.62 -12.95
CA GLU A 318 4.49 -13.18 -12.61
C GLU A 318 5.28 -12.77 -13.85
N GLU A 319 5.09 -13.45 -14.98
CA GLU A 319 5.67 -13.06 -16.26
C GLU A 319 5.10 -11.71 -16.73
N GLU A 320 3.78 -11.53 -16.66
CA GLU A 320 3.11 -10.26 -16.97
C GLU A 320 3.58 -9.14 -16.02
N ALA A 321 3.76 -9.44 -14.73
CA ALA A 321 4.30 -8.50 -13.76
C ALA A 321 5.76 -8.13 -14.09
N ALA A 322 6.58 -9.08 -14.55
CA ALA A 322 7.95 -8.82 -14.96
C ALA A 322 8.01 -7.90 -16.19
N GLU A 323 7.16 -8.12 -17.19
CA GLU A 323 7.03 -7.24 -18.36
C GLU A 323 6.57 -5.83 -17.96
N TYR A 324 5.64 -5.74 -17.00
CA TYR A 324 5.21 -4.47 -16.46
C TYR A 324 6.35 -3.74 -15.73
N ILE A 325 7.12 -4.46 -14.90
CA ILE A 325 8.26 -3.92 -14.16
C ILE A 325 9.30 -3.35 -15.11
N GLN A 326 9.66 -4.10 -16.15
CA GLN A 326 10.62 -3.66 -17.16
C GLN A 326 10.24 -2.32 -17.79
N SER A 327 8.95 -2.08 -17.98
CA SER A 327 8.44 -0.94 -18.74
C SER A 327 8.04 0.26 -17.86
N HIS A 328 7.70 0.04 -16.58
CA HIS A 328 7.03 1.06 -15.76
C HIS A 328 7.56 1.20 -14.33
N VAL A 329 8.34 0.24 -13.82
CA VAL A 329 8.80 0.26 -12.43
C VAL A 329 10.28 0.63 -12.40
N THR A 330 10.59 1.74 -11.74
CA THR A 330 11.97 2.25 -11.60
C THR A 330 12.60 1.84 -10.27
N LYS A 331 11.77 1.46 -9.29
CA LYS A 331 12.22 1.00 -7.97
C LYS A 331 12.85 -0.39 -8.06
N PRO A 332 13.89 -0.71 -7.28
CA PRO A 332 14.48 -2.05 -7.25
C PRO A 332 13.44 -3.09 -6.81
N VAL A 333 13.38 -4.21 -7.53
CA VAL A 333 12.46 -5.31 -7.23
C VAL A 333 13.22 -6.62 -7.01
N VAL A 334 12.86 -7.34 -5.94
CA VAL A 334 13.29 -8.72 -5.68
C VAL A 334 12.11 -9.67 -5.84
N GLY A 335 12.25 -10.64 -6.73
CA GLY A 335 11.27 -11.70 -6.96
C GLY A 335 11.56 -12.99 -6.19
N TYR A 336 10.50 -13.72 -5.84
CA TYR A 336 10.55 -15.13 -5.45
C TYR A 336 9.34 -15.87 -5.98
N ILE A 337 9.53 -17.11 -6.43
CA ILE A 337 8.45 -17.99 -6.90
C ILE A 337 8.30 -19.15 -5.92
N ALA A 338 7.15 -19.24 -5.26
CA ALA A 338 6.83 -20.37 -4.39
C ALA A 338 6.49 -21.64 -5.20
N GLY A 339 6.78 -22.81 -4.62
CA GLY A 339 6.37 -24.10 -5.18
C GLY A 339 7.29 -24.70 -6.25
N VAL A 340 8.52 -24.20 -6.40
CA VAL A 340 9.51 -24.70 -7.39
C VAL A 340 9.76 -26.21 -7.30
N THR A 341 9.66 -26.79 -6.09
CA THR A 341 9.87 -28.22 -5.83
C THR A 341 8.61 -29.06 -5.97
N ALA A 342 7.50 -28.50 -6.47
CA ALA A 342 6.23 -29.22 -6.61
C ALA A 342 6.37 -30.40 -7.59
N PRO A 343 5.90 -31.61 -7.23
CA PRO A 343 5.92 -32.75 -8.14
C PRO A 343 5.05 -32.49 -9.38
N LYS A 344 5.52 -32.94 -10.56
CA LYS A 344 4.76 -32.83 -11.82
C LYS A 344 3.36 -33.45 -11.65
N GLY A 345 2.33 -32.71 -12.07
CA GLY A 345 0.94 -33.18 -12.06
C GLY A 345 0.26 -33.21 -10.68
N LYS A 346 0.89 -32.71 -9.62
CA LYS A 346 0.26 -32.55 -8.30
C LYS A 346 -0.12 -31.09 -8.03
N ARG A 347 -1.32 -30.91 -7.47
CA ARG A 347 -1.77 -29.63 -6.90
C ARG A 347 -1.28 -29.51 -5.46
N MET A 348 -0.61 -28.40 -5.14
CA MET A 348 -0.06 -28.08 -3.82
C MET A 348 -0.78 -26.84 -3.27
N GLY A 349 -2.02 -27.00 -2.77
CA GLY A 349 -2.79 -25.86 -2.26
C GLY A 349 -3.27 -24.91 -3.37
N HIS A 350 -2.94 -23.62 -3.25
CA HIS A 350 -3.20 -22.59 -4.26
C HIS A 350 -2.32 -22.77 -5.50
N ALA A 351 -1.06 -23.19 -5.31
CA ALA A 351 -0.20 -23.69 -6.36
C ALA A 351 -0.83 -24.91 -7.02
N GLY A 352 -1.12 -24.79 -8.32
CA GLY A 352 -1.56 -25.90 -9.14
C GLY A 352 -2.94 -25.73 -9.76
N ALA A 353 -3.46 -24.51 -9.85
CA ALA A 353 -4.67 -24.28 -10.64
C ALA A 353 -4.43 -24.63 -12.13
N ILE A 354 -3.30 -24.26 -12.74
CA ILE A 354 -3.06 -24.54 -14.17
C ILE A 354 -1.54 -24.58 -14.47
N ILE A 355 -0.88 -25.74 -14.39
CA ILE A 355 0.29 -26.03 -15.25
C ILE A 355 -0.26 -26.84 -16.43
N SER A 356 -1.15 -26.25 -17.23
CA SER A 356 -1.68 -26.88 -18.43
C SER A 356 -0.90 -26.34 -19.64
N GLY A 357 -0.51 -27.23 -20.55
CA GLY A 357 0.18 -26.85 -21.78
C GLY A 357 1.64 -26.41 -21.66
N GLY A 358 2.31 -26.67 -20.53
CA GLY A 358 3.75 -26.42 -20.37
C GLY A 358 4.15 -24.98 -20.05
N LYS A 359 3.19 -24.08 -19.79
CA LYS A 359 3.41 -22.68 -19.40
C LYS A 359 3.28 -22.49 -17.88
N GLY A 360 3.94 -21.49 -17.33
CA GLY A 360 3.84 -21.08 -15.92
C GLY A 360 4.75 -21.89 -15.00
N THR A 361 5.81 -22.47 -15.55
CA THR A 361 6.85 -23.14 -14.75
C THR A 361 7.68 -22.11 -13.98
N ALA A 362 8.28 -22.53 -12.86
CA ALA A 362 9.15 -21.64 -12.10
C ALA A 362 10.33 -21.11 -12.94
N GLU A 363 10.89 -21.93 -13.82
CA GLU A 363 12.02 -21.54 -14.68
C GLU A 363 11.63 -20.49 -15.72
N GLU A 364 10.45 -20.60 -16.34
CA GLU A 364 9.95 -19.55 -17.24
C GLU A 364 9.73 -18.23 -16.50
N LYS A 365 9.21 -18.28 -15.26
CA LYS A 365 9.03 -17.10 -14.41
C LYS A 365 10.35 -16.45 -14.01
N PHE A 366 11.36 -17.24 -13.63
CA PHE A 366 12.70 -16.71 -13.35
C PHE A 366 13.37 -16.13 -14.60
N ALA A 367 13.20 -16.76 -15.77
CA ALA A 367 13.69 -16.19 -17.03
C ALA A 367 13.00 -14.85 -17.36
N ALA A 368 11.71 -14.70 -17.05
CA ALA A 368 11.02 -13.43 -17.18
C ALA A 368 11.57 -12.36 -16.21
N PHE A 369 11.87 -12.73 -14.95
CA PHE A 369 12.52 -11.85 -13.98
C PHE A 369 13.90 -11.38 -14.46
N GLU A 370 14.73 -12.28 -14.98
CA GLU A 370 16.04 -11.95 -15.55
C GLU A 370 15.91 -10.97 -16.72
N LYS A 371 14.99 -11.25 -17.65
CA LYS A 371 14.72 -10.39 -18.80
C LYS A 371 14.27 -8.98 -18.37
N ALA A 372 13.51 -8.89 -17.28
CA ALA A 372 13.06 -7.62 -16.71
C ALA A 372 14.14 -6.88 -15.91
N GLY A 373 15.32 -7.47 -15.70
CA GLY A 373 16.38 -6.89 -14.86
C GLY A 373 16.06 -6.93 -13.36
N MET A 374 15.14 -7.81 -12.95
CA MET A 374 14.79 -8.00 -11.55
C MET A 374 15.81 -8.91 -10.88
N ALA A 375 16.17 -8.59 -9.63
CA ALA A 375 16.85 -9.56 -8.79
C ALA A 375 15.85 -10.61 -8.32
N TYR A 376 16.31 -11.83 -8.03
CA TYR A 376 15.46 -12.86 -7.46
C TYR A 376 16.26 -13.83 -6.59
N THR A 377 15.56 -14.55 -5.72
CA THR A 377 16.12 -15.70 -4.99
C THR A 377 15.28 -16.94 -5.23
N ARG A 378 15.91 -18.11 -5.10
CA ARG A 378 15.26 -19.42 -5.11
C ARG A 378 14.96 -19.94 -3.69
N SER A 379 15.46 -19.25 -2.66
CA SER A 379 15.25 -19.61 -1.26
C SER A 379 14.36 -18.58 -0.60
N PRO A 380 13.25 -18.97 0.06
CA PRO A 380 12.44 -18.03 0.81
C PRO A 380 13.23 -17.43 2.00
N ALA A 381 14.29 -18.10 2.47
CA ALA A 381 15.15 -17.64 3.56
C ALA A 381 16.11 -16.49 3.18
N GLU A 382 16.17 -16.11 1.91
CA GLU A 382 17.13 -15.14 1.39
C GLU A 382 16.50 -13.85 0.85
N LEU A 383 15.18 -13.70 0.93
CA LEU A 383 14.44 -12.54 0.42
C LEU A 383 15.01 -11.20 0.91
N GLY A 384 15.22 -11.07 2.22
CA GLY A 384 15.76 -9.87 2.84
C GLY A 384 17.24 -9.65 2.51
N SER A 385 18.07 -10.70 2.51
CA SER A 385 19.48 -10.58 2.17
C SER A 385 19.70 -10.20 0.71
N THR A 386 18.90 -10.76 -0.21
CA THR A 386 18.93 -10.39 -1.64
C THR A 386 18.48 -8.95 -1.82
N MET A 387 17.44 -8.50 -1.11
CA MET A 387 17.01 -7.10 -1.14
C MET A 387 18.09 -6.16 -0.61
N PHE A 388 18.69 -6.48 0.54
CA PHE A 388 19.75 -5.68 1.12
C PHE A 388 20.95 -5.54 0.18
N GLN A 389 21.39 -6.64 -0.44
CA GLN A 389 22.49 -6.61 -1.39
C GLN A 389 22.15 -5.78 -2.63
N LEU A 390 20.94 -5.93 -3.18
CA LEU A 390 20.48 -5.13 -4.33
C LEU A 390 20.48 -3.63 -4.03
N LEU A 391 20.04 -3.24 -2.84
CA LEU A 391 20.05 -1.85 -2.40
C LEU A 391 21.48 -1.33 -2.24
N LYS A 392 22.38 -2.14 -1.68
CA LYS A 392 23.80 -1.80 -1.51
C LYS A 392 24.50 -1.59 -2.86
N ASP A 393 24.25 -2.47 -3.83
CA ASP A 393 24.82 -2.37 -5.18
C ASP A 393 24.34 -1.11 -5.92
N LYS A 394 23.16 -0.58 -5.55
CA LYS A 394 22.60 0.67 -6.06
C LYS A 394 22.94 1.90 -5.21
N GLY A 395 23.70 1.75 -4.12
CA GLY A 395 24.08 2.86 -3.23
C GLY A 395 22.91 3.43 -2.42
N LEU A 396 21.88 2.62 -2.13
CA LEU A 396 20.66 3.03 -1.41
C LEU A 396 20.68 2.62 0.08
N VAL A 397 21.70 1.89 0.53
CA VAL A 397 22.01 1.52 1.92
C VAL A 397 23.51 1.40 2.15
#